data_AF-A0A449AV63-F1
#
_entry.id   AF-A0A449AV63-F1
#
_cell.length_a   1.000
_cell.length_b   1.000
_cell.length_c   1.000
_cell.angle_alpha   90.00
_cell.angle_beta   90.00
_cell.angle_gamma   90.00
#
_symmetry.space_group_name_H-M   'P 1'
#
loop_
_entity.id
_entity.type
_entity.pdbx_description
1 polymer ?
#
loop_
_entity_poly.entity_id
_entity_poly.type
_entity_poly.pdbx_seq_one_letter_code
_entity_poly.pdbx_strand_id
1 'polypeptide(L)'
;MPKYILSLLIFIVILLFILLFFFIFKFVQNLIIKKNKNKINNLFLKIQRSLNTSEATVKKAESLQRTKKIEYGALYEELTKILKNMNQIAYKFKEDKEELLDLLKNRKLSKFFKEKDKINNVEAAFSKYEEKLIEKSKSFNIPWLIIDDDFSNMLDISQNLLNLLENKKYNLTILHPLWKTKIQSFRESLNAIEKSKLSADFEKAHEDIAKAKELIAKLLVEINKIEKIEYVWFYKLPATLQRYVQDNILSQSDKEYYGLLLSDIKNSHKNIQDFDINSTILKIKSSYEVLYDKQSEINKRALIQKFQRNNKALIQKIILDIKDKLNRLKEPNDKMIDSLNLIQNQFKDDTLDNTETYKQKVEQFIFHAKRIEKEYFYVLNKNTLKDFAIKEEAKEIFNSLNIYYKLATSIYWDNSKDSAELLAHLKSFYNSYFSKKIEKEVIEKIWLDWIKLLSTSLGVIAQNEMFLLMFKKLESYLVSNSKYRNKTKEVHEILTSSYEFLNQKNFKEAYFSLKKYISKNKRNELWNTTKF
;
A
#
# COMPACT_ATOMS: atom_id res chain seq x y z
N MET A 1 -54.51 -78.23 36.95
CA MET A 1 -54.92 -77.59 35.68
C MET A 1 -55.69 -78.61 34.85
N PRO A 2 -56.89 -78.29 34.31
CA PRO A 2 -57.61 -79.20 33.42
C PRO A 2 -56.73 -79.47 32.19
N LYS A 3 -56.56 -80.73 31.78
CA LYS A 3 -55.76 -81.11 30.60
C LYS A 3 -56.13 -80.30 29.34
N TYR A 4 -57.37 -79.82 29.26
CA TYR A 4 -57.89 -78.96 28.20
C TYR A 4 -57.33 -77.53 28.15
N ILE A 5 -56.90 -76.96 29.28
CA ILE A 5 -56.31 -75.60 29.31
C ILE A 5 -54.87 -75.63 28.75
N LEU A 6 -54.12 -76.69 29.07
CA LEU A 6 -52.75 -76.86 28.59
C LEU A 6 -52.71 -77.12 27.08
N SER A 7 -53.63 -77.93 26.55
CA SER A 7 -53.74 -78.17 25.10
C SER A 7 -54.18 -76.92 24.32
N LEU A 8 -55.07 -76.10 24.90
CA LEU A 8 -55.48 -74.82 24.30
C LEU A 8 -54.33 -73.81 24.25
N LEU A 9 -53.53 -73.71 25.33
CA LEU A 9 -52.34 -72.86 25.38
C LEU A 9 -51.29 -73.27 24.35
N ILE A 10 -51.00 -74.57 24.22
CA ILE A 10 -50.08 -75.10 23.20
C ILE A 10 -50.60 -74.78 21.79
N PHE A 11 -51.90 -74.95 21.55
CA PHE A 11 -52.51 -74.61 20.25
C PHE A 11 -52.41 -73.10 19.93
N ILE A 12 -52.67 -72.22 20.89
CA ILE A 12 -52.55 -70.77 20.73
C ILE A 12 -51.10 -70.37 20.44
N VAL A 13 -50.13 -70.96 21.14
CA VAL A 13 -48.70 -70.71 20.90
C VAL A 13 -48.28 -71.17 19.50
N ILE A 14 -48.74 -72.34 19.05
CA ILE A 14 -48.49 -72.83 17.68
C ILE A 14 -49.14 -71.90 16.64
N LEU A 15 -50.38 -71.47 16.87
CA LEU A 15 -51.08 -70.53 15.99
C LEU A 15 -50.36 -69.18 15.90
N LEU A 16 -49.88 -68.66 17.04
CA LEU A 16 -49.07 -67.44 17.10
C LEU A 16 -47.75 -67.60 16.36
N PHE A 17 -47.09 -68.76 16.48
CA PHE A 17 -45.87 -69.06 15.72
C PHE A 17 -46.13 -69.11 14.21
N ILE A 18 -47.24 -69.72 13.78
CA ILE A 18 -47.66 -69.77 12.37
C ILE A 18 -47.96 -68.35 11.86
N LEU A 19 -48.69 -67.54 12.63
CA LEU A 19 -48.99 -66.14 12.29
C LEU A 19 -47.72 -65.29 12.21
N LEU A 20 -46.81 -65.43 13.18
CA LEU A 20 -45.52 -64.74 13.20
C LEU A 20 -44.67 -65.14 11.98
N PHE A 21 -44.59 -66.43 11.67
CA PHE A 21 -43.91 -66.92 10.48
C PHE A 21 -44.51 -66.34 9.20
N PHE A 22 -45.84 -66.27 9.10
CA PHE A 22 -46.53 -65.68 7.96
C PHE A 22 -46.25 -64.17 7.83
N PHE A 23 -46.17 -63.47 8.97
CA PHE A 23 -45.87 -62.04 9.03
C PHE A 23 -44.42 -61.76 8.62
N ILE A 24 -43.46 -62.52 9.15
CA ILE A 24 -42.04 -62.45 8.78
C ILE A 24 -41.87 -62.78 7.30
N PHE A 25 -42.53 -63.82 6.79
CA PHE A 25 -42.48 -64.20 5.39
C PHE A 25 -43.01 -63.08 4.49
N LYS A 26 -44.17 -62.49 4.80
CA LYS A 26 -44.70 -61.33 4.05
C LYS A 26 -43.80 -60.10 4.15
N PHE A 27 -43.19 -59.86 5.31
CA PHE A 27 -42.28 -58.75 5.52
C PHE A 27 -41.01 -58.90 4.66
N VAL A 28 -40.37 -60.07 4.70
CA VAL A 28 -39.21 -60.41 3.85
C VAL A 28 -39.56 -60.32 2.38
N GLN A 29 -40.73 -60.84 1.97
CA GLN A 29 -41.21 -60.73 0.60
C GLN A 29 -41.36 -59.27 0.15
N ASN A 30 -41.95 -58.40 0.98
CA ASN A 30 -42.08 -56.97 0.70
C ASN A 30 -40.72 -56.26 0.61
N LEU A 31 -39.77 -56.60 1.48
CA LEU A 31 -38.41 -56.07 1.43
C LEU A 31 -37.71 -56.46 0.13
N ILE A 32 -37.82 -57.72 -0.30
CA ILE A 32 -37.26 -58.22 -1.56
C ILE A 32 -37.87 -57.47 -2.74
N ILE A 33 -39.19 -57.29 -2.77
CA ILE A 33 -39.89 -56.55 -3.83
C ILE A 33 -39.40 -55.09 -3.89
N LYS A 34 -39.36 -54.40 -2.74
CA LYS A 34 -38.92 -53.00 -2.66
C LYS A 34 -37.47 -52.85 -3.12
N LYS A 35 -36.56 -53.72 -2.66
CA LYS A 35 -35.14 -53.69 -3.02
C LYS A 35 -34.94 -53.85 -4.53
N ASN A 36 -35.60 -54.82 -5.14
CA ASN A 36 -35.47 -55.08 -6.58
C ASN A 36 -36.12 -53.99 -7.43
N LYS A 37 -37.29 -53.48 -7.03
CA LYS A 37 -37.94 -52.33 -7.69
C LYS A 37 -37.02 -51.10 -7.70
N ASN A 38 -36.38 -50.80 -6.56
CA ASN A 38 -35.42 -49.70 -6.47
C ASN A 38 -34.19 -49.94 -7.36
N LYS A 39 -33.63 -51.15 -7.40
CA LYS A 39 -32.50 -51.48 -8.26
C LYS A 39 -32.84 -51.23 -9.75
N ILE A 40 -33.98 -51.71 -10.21
CA ILE A 40 -34.44 -51.53 -11.60
C ILE A 40 -34.62 -50.06 -11.94
N ASN A 41 -35.29 -49.30 -11.06
CA ASN A 41 -35.51 -47.86 -11.29
C ASN A 41 -34.22 -47.05 -11.27
N ASN A 42 -33.28 -47.36 -10.38
CA ASN A 42 -31.98 -46.69 -10.33
C ASN A 42 -31.16 -46.98 -11.59
N LEU A 43 -31.17 -48.23 -12.07
CA LEU A 43 -30.51 -48.59 -13.32
C LEU A 43 -31.12 -47.84 -14.52
N PHE A 44 -32.46 -47.73 -14.57
CA PHE A 44 -33.15 -46.93 -15.58
C PHE A 44 -32.70 -45.48 -15.60
N LEU A 45 -32.63 -44.83 -14.43
CA LEU A 45 -32.16 -43.46 -14.32
C LEU A 45 -30.69 -43.32 -14.74
N LYS A 46 -29.84 -44.30 -14.40
CA LYS A 46 -28.42 -44.33 -14.81
C LYS A 46 -28.29 -44.42 -16.33
N ILE A 47 -28.99 -45.37 -16.97
CA ILE A 47 -29.01 -45.55 -18.42
C ILE A 47 -29.49 -44.28 -19.12
N GLN A 48 -30.59 -43.68 -18.65
CA GLN A 48 -31.14 -42.47 -19.25
C GLN A 48 -30.17 -41.27 -19.16
N ARG A 49 -29.51 -41.08 -18.02
CA ARG A 49 -28.48 -40.03 -17.87
C ARG A 49 -27.30 -40.27 -18.82
N SER A 50 -26.81 -41.51 -18.88
CA SER A 50 -25.69 -41.88 -19.75
C SER A 50 -26.00 -41.70 -21.24
N LEU A 51 -27.21 -42.07 -21.66
CA LEU A 51 -27.69 -41.80 -23.02
C LEU A 51 -27.69 -40.30 -23.34
N ASN A 52 -28.24 -39.46 -22.47
CA ASN A 52 -28.23 -38.02 -22.68
C ASN A 52 -26.81 -37.46 -22.82
N THR A 53 -25.87 -37.93 -21.99
CA THR A 53 -24.45 -37.54 -22.09
C THR A 53 -23.83 -38.02 -23.40
N SER A 54 -24.12 -39.26 -23.81
CA SER A 54 -23.63 -39.84 -25.05
C SER A 54 -24.18 -39.14 -26.29
N GLU A 55 -25.46 -38.78 -26.29
CA GLU A 55 -26.08 -37.95 -27.34
C GLU A 55 -25.40 -36.59 -27.45
N ALA A 56 -25.13 -35.93 -26.31
CA ALA A 56 -24.39 -34.67 -26.31
C ALA A 56 -22.97 -34.83 -26.88
N THR A 57 -22.26 -35.90 -26.52
CA THR A 57 -20.92 -36.22 -27.07
C THR A 57 -20.95 -36.48 -28.58
N VAL A 58 -21.96 -37.21 -29.08
CA VAL A 58 -22.14 -37.43 -30.53
C VAL A 58 -22.44 -36.12 -31.26
N LYS A 59 -23.27 -35.23 -30.69
CA LYS A 59 -23.52 -33.89 -31.27
C LYS A 59 -22.26 -33.02 -31.33
N LYS A 60 -21.38 -33.12 -30.35
CA LYS A 60 -20.05 -32.47 -30.40
C LYS A 60 -19.23 -33.03 -31.57
N ALA A 61 -19.15 -34.35 -31.71
CA ALA A 61 -18.45 -34.98 -32.84
C ALA A 61 -19.06 -34.61 -34.21
N GLU A 62 -20.39 -34.47 -34.29
CA GLU A 62 -21.09 -34.00 -35.50
C GLU A 62 -20.61 -32.60 -35.89
N SER A 63 -20.47 -31.71 -34.91
CA SER A 63 -20.00 -30.34 -35.12
C SER A 63 -18.55 -30.32 -35.64
N LEU A 64 -17.67 -31.16 -35.09
CA LEU A 64 -16.29 -31.31 -35.56
C LEU A 64 -16.19 -31.91 -36.95
N GLN A 65 -17.06 -32.86 -37.31
CA GLN A 65 -17.08 -33.44 -38.65
C GLN A 65 -17.47 -32.40 -39.71
N ARG A 66 -18.41 -31.50 -39.39
CA ARG A 66 -18.83 -30.45 -40.33
C ARG A 66 -17.66 -29.53 -40.71
N THR A 67 -16.75 -29.26 -39.79
CA THR A 67 -15.58 -28.40 -40.02
C THR A 67 -14.37 -29.18 -40.55
N LYS A 68 -14.07 -30.35 -39.99
CA LYS A 68 -12.92 -31.20 -40.33
C LYS A 68 -13.34 -32.61 -40.71
N LYS A 69 -14.00 -32.74 -41.86
CA LYS A 69 -14.59 -34.00 -42.35
C LYS A 69 -13.59 -35.16 -42.43
N ILE A 70 -12.35 -34.90 -42.85
CA ILE A 70 -11.32 -35.94 -43.03
C ILE A 70 -10.84 -36.48 -41.68
N GLU A 71 -10.59 -35.62 -40.70
CA GLU A 71 -10.08 -36.02 -39.38
C GLU A 71 -11.16 -36.67 -38.51
N TYR A 72 -12.40 -36.13 -38.51
CA TYR A 72 -13.45 -36.52 -37.56
C TYR A 72 -14.58 -37.36 -38.16
N GLY A 73 -14.63 -37.54 -39.49
CA GLY A 73 -15.71 -38.29 -40.15
C GLY A 73 -15.83 -39.73 -39.67
N ALA A 74 -14.73 -40.48 -39.66
CA ALA A 74 -14.72 -41.87 -39.19
C ALA A 74 -15.08 -41.98 -37.70
N LEU A 75 -14.60 -41.04 -36.88
CA LEU A 75 -14.90 -41.00 -35.45
C LEU A 75 -16.40 -40.76 -35.20
N TYR A 76 -17.01 -39.80 -35.90
CA TYR A 76 -18.44 -39.53 -35.77
C TYR A 76 -19.31 -40.75 -36.15
N GLU A 77 -18.99 -41.41 -37.26
CA GLU A 77 -19.70 -42.62 -37.69
C GLU A 77 -19.59 -43.74 -36.66
N GLU A 78 -18.39 -43.95 -36.10
CA GLU A 78 -18.15 -44.94 -35.06
C GLU A 78 -18.95 -44.65 -33.78
N LEU A 79 -18.92 -43.39 -33.31
CA LEU A 79 -19.68 -42.96 -32.13
C LEU A 79 -21.19 -43.05 -32.35
N THR A 80 -21.67 -42.70 -33.55
CA THR A 80 -23.10 -42.84 -33.92
C THR A 80 -23.54 -44.31 -33.90
N LYS A 81 -22.69 -45.22 -34.39
CA LYS A 81 -22.93 -46.66 -34.34
C LYS A 81 -22.98 -47.17 -32.89
N ILE A 82 -22.07 -46.71 -32.03
CA ILE A 82 -22.07 -47.05 -30.60
C ILE A 82 -23.36 -46.55 -29.94
N LEU A 83 -23.74 -45.28 -30.14
CA LEU A 83 -24.96 -44.70 -29.60
C LEU A 83 -26.22 -45.43 -30.08
N LYS A 84 -26.27 -45.85 -31.34
CA LYS A 84 -27.38 -46.66 -31.87
C LYS A 84 -27.52 -47.99 -31.10
N ASN A 85 -26.41 -48.67 -30.81
CA ASN A 85 -26.43 -49.91 -30.02
C ASN A 85 -26.86 -49.64 -28.56
N MET A 86 -26.38 -48.55 -27.95
CA MET A 86 -26.81 -48.15 -26.60
C MET A 86 -28.32 -47.88 -26.55
N ASN A 87 -28.87 -47.19 -27.55
CA ASN A 87 -30.31 -46.92 -27.68
C ASN A 87 -31.12 -48.21 -27.85
N GLN A 88 -30.63 -49.17 -28.65
CA GLN A 88 -31.29 -50.48 -28.78
C GLN A 88 -31.31 -51.26 -27.45
N ILE A 89 -30.21 -51.24 -26.69
CA ILE A 89 -30.13 -51.88 -25.37
C ILE A 89 -31.08 -51.20 -24.38
N ALA A 90 -31.13 -49.86 -24.38
CA ALA A 90 -32.00 -49.10 -23.50
C ALA A 90 -33.49 -49.29 -23.84
N TYR A 91 -33.82 -49.40 -25.13
CA TYR A 91 -35.18 -49.73 -25.58
C TYR A 91 -35.59 -51.11 -25.09
N LYS A 92 -34.74 -52.13 -25.29
CA LYS A 92 -34.98 -53.48 -24.76
C LYS A 92 -35.12 -53.49 -23.24
N PHE A 93 -34.28 -52.74 -22.53
CA PHE A 93 -34.38 -52.61 -21.08
C PHE A 93 -35.70 -51.98 -20.62
N LYS A 94 -36.25 -51.03 -21.39
CA LYS A 94 -37.54 -50.40 -21.08
C LYS A 94 -38.66 -51.44 -21.13
N GLU A 95 -38.67 -52.31 -22.13
CA GLU A 95 -39.62 -53.42 -22.25
C GLU A 95 -39.42 -54.44 -21.11
N ASP A 96 -38.17 -54.92 -20.89
CA ASP A 96 -37.83 -55.87 -19.82
C ASP A 96 -38.18 -55.30 -18.42
N LYS A 97 -38.01 -53.99 -18.22
CA LYS A 97 -38.36 -53.29 -16.97
C LYS A 97 -39.85 -53.38 -16.67
N GLU A 98 -40.70 -53.12 -17.65
CA GLU A 98 -42.16 -53.16 -17.46
C GLU A 98 -42.62 -54.59 -17.12
N GLU A 99 -42.09 -55.59 -17.83
CA GLU A 99 -42.34 -57.01 -17.55
C GLU A 99 -41.91 -57.40 -16.12
N LEU A 100 -40.69 -57.04 -15.72
CA LEU A 100 -40.14 -57.37 -14.40
C LEU A 100 -40.85 -56.64 -13.26
N LEU A 101 -41.27 -55.39 -13.48
CA LEU A 101 -42.07 -54.64 -12.52
C LEU A 101 -43.47 -55.24 -12.35
N ASP A 102 -44.07 -55.76 -13.43
CA ASP A 102 -45.35 -56.45 -13.35
C ASP A 102 -45.24 -57.80 -12.61
N LEU A 103 -44.17 -58.56 -12.84
CA LEU A 103 -43.87 -59.78 -12.07
C LEU A 103 -43.73 -59.51 -10.57
N LEU A 104 -43.07 -58.40 -10.21
CA LEU A 104 -42.94 -57.95 -8.81
C LEU A 104 -44.28 -57.48 -8.22
N LYS A 105 -45.09 -56.73 -8.99
CA LYS A 105 -46.42 -56.27 -8.59
C LYS A 105 -47.37 -57.45 -8.33
N ASN A 106 -47.32 -58.45 -9.20
CA ASN A 106 -48.11 -59.69 -9.10
C ASN A 106 -47.49 -60.73 -8.15
N ARG A 107 -46.44 -60.37 -7.40
CA ARG A 107 -45.74 -61.22 -6.40
C ARG A 107 -45.20 -62.55 -6.96
N LYS A 108 -44.99 -62.65 -8.28
CA LYS A 108 -44.47 -63.84 -8.97
C LYS A 108 -42.94 -63.94 -8.81
N LEU A 109 -42.46 -64.05 -7.57
CA LEU A 109 -41.03 -64.00 -7.23
C LEU A 109 -40.18 -65.07 -7.92
N SER A 110 -40.67 -66.31 -8.05
CA SER A 110 -39.93 -67.39 -8.72
C SER A 110 -39.63 -67.06 -10.19
N LYS A 111 -40.63 -66.54 -10.92
CA LYS A 111 -40.44 -66.08 -12.31
C LYS A 111 -39.51 -64.88 -12.37
N PHE A 112 -39.70 -63.90 -11.48
CA PHE A 112 -38.79 -62.76 -11.36
C PHE A 112 -37.33 -63.18 -11.16
N PHE A 113 -37.04 -64.14 -10.26
CA PHE A 113 -35.67 -64.59 -10.01
C PHE A 113 -35.04 -65.38 -11.16
N LYS A 114 -35.85 -66.00 -12.03
CA LYS A 114 -35.35 -66.62 -13.28
C LYS A 114 -35.03 -65.57 -14.34
N GLU A 115 -35.75 -64.45 -14.35
CA GLU A 115 -35.64 -63.43 -15.39
C GLU A 115 -34.78 -62.22 -14.98
N LYS A 116 -34.48 -62.04 -13.70
CA LYS A 116 -33.67 -60.90 -13.22
C LYS A 116 -32.28 -60.83 -13.85
N ASP A 117 -31.75 -61.95 -14.34
CA ASP A 117 -30.42 -61.99 -14.97
C ASP A 117 -30.44 -61.23 -16.30
N LYS A 118 -31.62 -61.04 -16.92
CA LYS A 118 -31.83 -60.08 -18.03
C LYS A 118 -31.32 -58.69 -17.64
N ILE A 119 -31.59 -58.22 -16.41
CA ILE A 119 -31.16 -56.90 -15.91
C ILE A 119 -29.63 -56.81 -15.87
N ASN A 120 -28.97 -57.81 -15.28
CA ASN A 120 -27.52 -57.80 -15.14
C ASN A 120 -26.83 -57.87 -16.52
N ASN A 121 -27.41 -58.64 -17.46
CA ASN A 121 -26.92 -58.73 -18.83
C ASN A 121 -27.07 -57.40 -19.59
N VAL A 122 -28.20 -56.72 -19.43
CA VAL A 122 -28.40 -55.36 -19.97
C VAL A 122 -27.41 -54.39 -19.37
N GLU A 123 -27.23 -54.39 -18.05
CA GLU A 123 -26.31 -53.49 -17.36
C GLU A 123 -24.87 -53.69 -17.85
N ALA A 124 -24.41 -54.93 -17.95
CA ALA A 124 -23.08 -55.26 -18.47
C ALA A 124 -22.92 -54.87 -19.95
N ALA A 125 -23.92 -55.17 -20.79
CA ALA A 125 -23.88 -54.82 -22.21
C ALA A 125 -23.86 -53.29 -22.41
N PHE A 126 -24.71 -52.56 -21.69
CA PHE A 126 -24.76 -51.10 -21.75
C PHE A 126 -23.44 -50.48 -21.28
N SER A 127 -22.91 -50.92 -20.13
CA SER A 127 -21.65 -50.42 -19.58
C SER A 127 -20.48 -50.62 -20.55
N LYS A 128 -20.43 -51.76 -21.26
CA LYS A 128 -19.41 -52.03 -22.28
C LYS A 128 -19.45 -51.04 -23.45
N TYR A 129 -20.64 -50.64 -23.90
CA TYR A 129 -20.76 -49.63 -24.97
C TYR A 129 -20.52 -48.21 -24.44
N GLU A 130 -20.94 -47.91 -23.22
CA GLU A 130 -20.64 -46.65 -22.53
C GLU A 130 -19.12 -46.45 -22.41
N GLU A 131 -18.38 -47.45 -21.93
CA GLU A 131 -16.91 -47.42 -21.83
C GLU A 131 -16.25 -47.17 -23.18
N LYS A 132 -16.70 -47.87 -24.24
CA LYS A 132 -16.20 -47.66 -25.61
C LYS A 132 -16.46 -46.24 -26.10
N LEU A 133 -17.63 -45.68 -25.83
CA LEU A 133 -17.98 -44.32 -26.23
C LEU A 133 -17.08 -43.30 -25.51
N ILE A 134 -16.87 -43.48 -24.20
CA ILE A 134 -15.99 -42.64 -23.39
C ILE A 134 -14.55 -42.70 -23.91
N GLU A 135 -14.03 -43.91 -24.16
CA GLU A 135 -12.67 -44.12 -24.65
C GLU A 135 -12.46 -43.44 -26.01
N LYS A 136 -13.36 -43.68 -26.96
CA LYS A 136 -13.28 -43.13 -28.32
C LYS A 136 -13.43 -41.62 -28.37
N SER A 137 -14.27 -41.06 -27.50
CA SER A 137 -14.50 -39.61 -27.46
C SER A 137 -13.47 -38.83 -26.66
N LYS A 138 -12.58 -39.50 -25.93
CA LYS A 138 -11.65 -38.88 -24.99
C LYS A 138 -10.79 -37.78 -25.61
N SER A 139 -10.32 -37.98 -26.84
CA SER A 139 -9.39 -37.07 -27.54
C SER A 139 -9.96 -35.68 -27.80
N PHE A 140 -11.28 -35.55 -28.01
CA PHE A 140 -11.93 -34.25 -28.22
C PHE A 140 -12.83 -33.84 -27.06
N ASN A 141 -13.45 -34.78 -26.35
CA ASN A 141 -14.43 -34.44 -25.32
C ASN A 141 -13.76 -33.85 -24.06
N ILE A 142 -12.55 -34.29 -23.70
CA ILE A 142 -11.79 -33.69 -22.59
C ILE A 142 -11.42 -32.23 -22.90
N PRO A 143 -10.69 -31.91 -23.98
CA PRO A 143 -10.32 -30.52 -24.26
C PRO A 143 -11.56 -29.64 -24.49
N TRP A 144 -12.63 -30.18 -25.10
CA TRP A 144 -13.89 -29.46 -25.24
C TRP A 144 -14.48 -29.04 -23.89
N LEU A 145 -14.56 -29.97 -22.92
CA LEU A 145 -15.10 -29.66 -21.59
C LEU A 145 -14.26 -28.61 -20.87
N ILE A 146 -12.93 -28.71 -20.92
CA ILE A 146 -12.02 -27.72 -20.33
C ILE A 146 -12.29 -26.33 -20.93
N ILE A 147 -12.44 -26.24 -22.26
CA ILE A 147 -12.73 -24.99 -22.95
C ILE A 147 -14.11 -24.45 -22.57
N ASP A 148 -15.14 -25.29 -22.50
CA ASP A 148 -16.50 -24.87 -22.13
C ASP A 148 -16.56 -24.32 -20.71
N ASP A 149 -15.89 -24.96 -19.75
CA ASP A 149 -15.83 -24.52 -18.36
C ASP A 149 -15.11 -23.17 -18.25
N ASP A 150 -13.93 -23.04 -18.86
CA ASP A 150 -13.16 -21.79 -18.86
C ASP A 150 -13.90 -20.66 -19.58
N PHE A 151 -14.54 -20.94 -20.71
CA PHE A 151 -15.32 -19.97 -21.48
C PHE A 151 -16.54 -19.47 -20.67
N SER A 152 -17.27 -20.39 -20.04
CA SER A 152 -18.42 -20.05 -19.19
C SER A 152 -18.00 -19.20 -18.00
N ASN A 153 -16.90 -19.57 -17.33
CA ASN A 153 -16.32 -18.78 -16.25
C ASN A 153 -15.95 -17.36 -16.71
N MET A 154 -15.39 -17.19 -17.91
CA MET A 154 -15.07 -15.87 -18.45
C MET A 154 -16.31 -15.04 -18.76
N LEU A 155 -17.37 -15.66 -19.29
CA LEU A 155 -18.64 -14.98 -19.51
C LEU A 155 -19.23 -14.48 -18.20
N ASP A 156 -19.25 -15.32 -17.17
CA ASP A 156 -19.75 -14.97 -15.84
C ASP A 156 -18.94 -13.83 -15.21
N ILE A 157 -17.59 -13.90 -15.26
CA ILE A 157 -16.73 -12.82 -14.77
C ILE A 157 -16.97 -11.53 -15.56
N SER A 158 -17.12 -11.61 -16.88
CA SER A 158 -17.40 -10.43 -17.71
C SER A 158 -18.75 -9.80 -17.37
N GLN A 159 -19.76 -10.61 -17.04
CA GLN A 159 -21.07 -10.13 -16.62
C GLN A 159 -20.99 -9.46 -15.25
N ASN A 160 -20.22 -10.04 -14.32
CA ASN A 160 -19.96 -9.45 -13.02
C ASN A 160 -19.22 -8.11 -13.15
N LEU A 161 -18.26 -8.00 -14.06
CA LEU A 161 -17.58 -6.74 -14.37
C LEU A 161 -18.54 -5.67 -14.90
N LEU A 162 -19.46 -6.03 -15.80
CA LEU A 162 -20.51 -5.11 -16.28
C LEU A 162 -21.42 -4.66 -15.14
N ASN A 163 -21.86 -5.59 -14.29
CA ASN A 163 -22.70 -5.26 -13.14
C ASN A 163 -21.98 -4.32 -12.15
N LEU A 164 -20.70 -4.58 -11.87
CA LEU A 164 -19.85 -3.71 -11.06
C LEU A 164 -19.71 -2.32 -11.68
N LEU A 165 -19.54 -2.22 -12.99
CA LEU A 165 -19.43 -0.96 -13.70
C LEU A 165 -20.75 -0.17 -13.64
N GLU A 166 -21.88 -0.84 -13.86
CA GLU A 166 -23.21 -0.21 -13.80
C GLU A 166 -23.56 0.29 -12.39
N ASN A 167 -23.19 -0.46 -11.34
CA ASN A 167 -23.34 0.00 -9.95
C ASN A 167 -22.56 1.30 -9.66
N LYS A 168 -21.48 1.55 -10.41
CA LYS A 168 -20.63 2.74 -10.27
C LYS A 168 -20.94 3.85 -11.28
N LYS A 169 -21.98 3.69 -12.11
CA LYS A 169 -22.30 4.60 -13.22
C LYS A 169 -22.38 6.08 -12.79
N TYR A 170 -22.96 6.36 -11.64
CA TYR A 170 -23.09 7.73 -11.12
C TYR A 170 -21.76 8.35 -10.68
N ASN A 171 -20.78 7.53 -10.29
CA ASN A 171 -19.44 7.99 -9.91
C ASN A 171 -18.48 8.01 -11.12
N LEU A 172 -18.92 7.52 -12.28
CA LEU A 172 -18.11 7.31 -13.49
C LEU A 172 -18.72 7.99 -14.72
N THR A 173 -19.13 9.24 -14.59
CA THR A 173 -19.81 10.01 -15.65
C THR A 173 -19.07 10.05 -17.00
N ILE A 174 -17.74 10.08 -16.98
CA ILE A 174 -16.85 10.22 -18.14
C ILE A 174 -16.26 8.87 -18.57
N LEU A 175 -15.75 8.06 -17.64
CA LEU A 175 -15.05 6.82 -17.98
C LEU A 175 -15.99 5.62 -18.13
N HIS A 176 -17.24 5.67 -17.64
CA HIS A 176 -18.19 4.55 -17.76
C HIS A 176 -18.39 4.08 -19.20
N PRO A 177 -18.68 4.95 -20.20
CA PRO A 177 -18.88 4.50 -21.57
C PRO A 177 -17.66 3.77 -22.14
N LEU A 178 -16.45 4.27 -21.84
CA LEU A 178 -15.21 3.69 -22.34
C LEU A 178 -14.96 2.28 -21.78
N TRP A 179 -15.11 2.11 -20.47
CA TRP A 179 -14.92 0.79 -19.84
C TRP A 179 -16.04 -0.19 -20.20
N LYS A 180 -17.26 0.29 -20.41
CA LYS A 180 -18.35 -0.53 -20.92
C LYS A 180 -18.02 -1.10 -22.29
N THR A 181 -17.54 -0.26 -23.21
CA THR A 181 -17.10 -0.68 -24.54
C THR A 181 -15.92 -1.66 -24.46
N LYS A 182 -14.93 -1.42 -23.58
CA LYS A 182 -13.81 -2.36 -23.39
C LYS A 182 -14.28 -3.74 -22.92
N ILE A 183 -15.21 -3.82 -21.96
CA ILE A 183 -15.75 -5.09 -21.48
C ILE A 183 -16.61 -5.77 -22.56
N GLN A 184 -17.39 -5.00 -23.32
CA GLN A 184 -18.18 -5.54 -24.44
C GLN A 184 -17.28 -6.10 -25.55
N SER A 185 -16.24 -5.37 -25.95
CA SER A 185 -15.24 -5.83 -26.93
C SER A 185 -14.51 -7.09 -26.45
N PHE A 186 -14.19 -7.19 -25.15
CA PHE A 186 -13.69 -8.43 -24.57
C PHE A 186 -14.67 -9.59 -24.77
N ARG A 187 -15.96 -9.40 -24.48
CA ARG A 187 -16.97 -10.45 -24.70
C ARG A 187 -17.09 -10.86 -26.16
N GLU A 188 -17.05 -9.90 -27.08
CA GLU A 188 -17.02 -10.18 -28.52
C GLU A 188 -15.78 -10.98 -28.93
N SER A 189 -14.63 -10.71 -28.29
CA SER A 189 -13.40 -11.46 -28.54
C SER A 189 -13.47 -12.93 -28.10
N LEU A 190 -14.32 -13.27 -27.11
CA LEU A 190 -14.53 -14.65 -26.69
C LEU A 190 -15.13 -15.51 -27.82
N ASN A 191 -15.83 -14.91 -28.79
CA ASN A 191 -16.35 -15.63 -29.96
C ASN A 191 -15.22 -16.30 -30.77
N ALA A 192 -13.98 -15.80 -30.70
CA ALA A 192 -12.84 -16.44 -31.35
C ALA A 192 -12.54 -17.82 -30.73
N ILE A 193 -12.66 -17.95 -29.40
CA ILE A 193 -12.47 -19.22 -28.68
C ILE A 193 -13.55 -20.23 -29.13
N GLU A 194 -14.80 -19.79 -29.22
CA GLU A 194 -15.88 -20.66 -29.68
C GLU A 194 -15.70 -21.11 -31.13
N LYS A 195 -15.23 -20.22 -32.02
CA LYS A 195 -14.86 -20.57 -33.40
C LYS A 195 -13.75 -21.63 -33.43
N SER A 196 -12.65 -21.42 -32.70
CA SER A 196 -11.51 -22.35 -32.64
C SER A 196 -11.93 -23.72 -32.08
N LYS A 197 -12.80 -23.75 -31.06
CA LYS A 197 -13.40 -24.97 -30.52
C LYS A 197 -14.20 -25.74 -31.58
N LEU A 198 -15.09 -25.04 -32.30
CA LEU A 198 -15.92 -25.65 -33.34
C LEU A 198 -15.12 -26.12 -34.56
N SER A 199 -13.98 -25.49 -34.86
CA SER A 199 -13.05 -25.90 -35.93
C SER A 199 -12.07 -27.01 -35.51
N ALA A 200 -12.22 -27.59 -34.32
CA ALA A 200 -11.33 -28.62 -33.78
C ALA A 200 -9.87 -28.15 -33.57
N ASP A 201 -9.65 -26.84 -33.42
CA ASP A 201 -8.33 -26.27 -33.13
C ASP A 201 -8.22 -25.99 -31.62
N PHE A 202 -8.08 -27.08 -30.85
CA PHE A 202 -8.10 -27.02 -29.40
C PHE A 202 -6.87 -26.33 -28.81
N GLU A 203 -5.72 -26.44 -29.46
CA GLU A 203 -4.49 -25.72 -29.09
C GLU A 203 -4.70 -24.22 -29.23
N LYS A 204 -5.26 -23.78 -30.37
CA LYS A 204 -5.56 -22.37 -30.57
C LYS A 204 -6.58 -21.84 -29.57
N ALA A 205 -7.64 -22.61 -29.30
CA ALA A 205 -8.63 -22.25 -28.30
C ALA A 205 -8.00 -22.10 -26.90
N HIS A 206 -7.05 -22.95 -26.53
CA HIS A 206 -6.32 -22.85 -25.26
C HIS A 206 -5.43 -21.59 -25.20
N GLU A 207 -4.72 -21.25 -26.27
CA GLU A 207 -3.96 -20.00 -26.34
C GLU A 207 -4.86 -18.78 -26.18
N ASP A 208 -6.00 -18.77 -26.86
CA ASP A 208 -6.93 -17.65 -26.83
C ASP A 208 -7.61 -17.54 -25.46
N ILE A 209 -7.89 -18.65 -24.78
CA ILE A 209 -8.29 -18.69 -23.36
C ILE A 209 -7.22 -18.06 -22.46
N ALA A 210 -5.95 -18.40 -22.64
CA ALA A 210 -4.87 -17.84 -21.81
C ALA A 210 -4.78 -16.32 -21.99
N LYS A 211 -4.86 -15.82 -23.23
CA LYS A 211 -4.90 -14.38 -23.53
C LYS A 211 -6.14 -13.73 -22.92
N ALA A 212 -7.30 -14.36 -23.01
CA ALA A 212 -8.53 -13.84 -22.41
C ALA A 212 -8.45 -13.77 -20.87
N LYS A 213 -7.81 -14.75 -20.22
CA LYS A 213 -7.52 -14.73 -18.77
C LYS A 213 -6.62 -13.56 -18.38
N GLU A 214 -5.60 -13.25 -19.17
CA GLU A 214 -4.77 -12.06 -18.93
C GLU A 214 -5.54 -10.75 -19.11
N LEU A 215 -6.36 -10.65 -20.16
CA LEU A 215 -7.16 -9.45 -20.43
C LEU A 215 -8.19 -9.22 -19.33
N ILE A 216 -8.90 -10.24 -18.87
CA ILE A 216 -9.91 -10.09 -17.82
C ILE A 216 -9.27 -9.74 -16.47
N ALA A 217 -8.09 -10.28 -16.17
CA ALA A 217 -7.31 -9.91 -14.98
C ALA A 217 -6.90 -8.42 -15.03
N LYS A 218 -6.48 -7.91 -16.20
CA LYS A 218 -6.21 -6.48 -16.40
C LYS A 218 -7.48 -5.64 -16.17
N LEU A 219 -8.60 -6.00 -16.80
CA LEU A 219 -9.88 -5.29 -16.63
C LEU A 219 -10.34 -5.24 -15.16
N LEU A 220 -10.19 -6.34 -14.42
CA LEU A 220 -10.48 -6.41 -12.97
C LEU A 220 -9.62 -5.44 -12.15
N VAL A 221 -8.34 -5.28 -12.48
CA VAL A 221 -7.47 -4.33 -11.79
C VAL A 221 -7.83 -2.89 -12.17
N GLU A 222 -8.14 -2.64 -13.44
CA GLU A 222 -8.49 -1.31 -13.94
C GLU A 222 -9.80 -0.79 -13.35
N ILE A 223 -10.87 -1.61 -13.32
CA ILE A 223 -12.19 -1.20 -12.83
C ILE A 223 -12.18 -0.77 -11.35
N ASN A 224 -11.23 -1.31 -10.58
CA ASN A 224 -11.02 -0.92 -9.18
C ASN A 224 -10.32 0.44 -9.03
N LYS A 225 -9.64 0.93 -10.08
CA LYS A 225 -8.91 2.20 -10.08
C LYS A 225 -9.70 3.36 -10.69
N ILE A 226 -10.55 3.08 -11.69
CA ILE A 226 -11.20 4.12 -12.51
C ILE A 226 -11.98 5.14 -11.69
N GLU A 227 -12.68 4.74 -10.63
CA GLU A 227 -13.49 5.65 -9.80
C GLU A 227 -12.63 6.71 -9.11
N LYS A 228 -11.49 6.30 -8.57
CA LYS A 228 -10.54 7.22 -7.95
C LYS A 228 -9.90 8.13 -9.00
N ILE A 229 -9.59 7.59 -10.17
CA ILE A 229 -8.99 8.36 -11.27
C ILE A 229 -9.99 9.39 -11.78
N GLU A 230 -11.24 9.00 -12.00
CA GLU A 230 -12.30 9.89 -12.43
C GLU A 230 -12.47 11.05 -11.46
N TYR A 231 -12.66 10.75 -10.18
CA TYR A 231 -12.79 11.76 -9.14
C TYR A 231 -11.59 12.71 -9.09
N VAL A 232 -10.36 12.18 -9.14
CA VAL A 232 -9.16 13.00 -9.01
C VAL A 232 -8.90 13.83 -10.27
N TRP A 233 -8.90 13.20 -11.43
CA TRP A 233 -8.49 13.82 -12.70
C TRP A 233 -9.53 14.81 -13.24
N PHE A 234 -10.82 14.49 -13.12
CA PHE A 234 -11.86 15.32 -13.74
C PHE A 234 -12.60 16.25 -12.78
N TYR A 235 -12.53 15.99 -11.47
CA TYR A 235 -13.24 16.81 -10.48
C TYR A 235 -12.28 17.52 -9.52
N LYS A 236 -11.50 16.76 -8.73
CA LYS A 236 -10.70 17.33 -7.64
C LYS A 236 -9.54 18.18 -8.13
N LEU A 237 -8.74 17.68 -9.07
CA LEU A 237 -7.58 18.41 -9.57
C LEU A 237 -7.99 19.67 -10.35
N PRO A 238 -8.97 19.64 -11.27
CA PRO A 238 -9.48 20.85 -11.92
C PRO A 238 -10.01 21.89 -10.94
N ALA A 239 -10.81 21.48 -9.94
CA ALA A 239 -11.31 22.39 -8.92
C ALA A 239 -10.19 23.00 -8.08
N THR A 240 -9.15 22.20 -7.77
CA THR A 240 -7.96 22.69 -7.06
C THR A 240 -7.24 23.74 -7.91
N LEU A 241 -6.92 23.43 -9.16
CA LEU A 241 -6.23 24.34 -10.09
C LEU A 241 -7.03 25.63 -10.32
N GLN A 242 -8.35 25.54 -10.47
CA GLN A 242 -9.19 26.72 -10.66
C GLN A 242 -9.13 27.68 -9.46
N ARG A 243 -9.04 27.16 -8.22
CA ARG A 243 -8.83 28.00 -7.04
C ARG A 243 -7.49 28.73 -7.10
N TYR A 244 -6.40 28.04 -7.50
CA TYR A 244 -5.09 28.68 -7.65
C TYR A 244 -5.09 29.75 -8.75
N VAL A 245 -5.71 29.50 -9.91
CA VAL A 245 -5.83 30.50 -10.99
C VAL A 245 -6.55 31.78 -10.50
N GLN A 246 -7.51 31.65 -9.59
CA GLN A 246 -8.28 32.75 -9.02
C GLN A 246 -7.67 33.37 -7.76
N ASP A 247 -6.56 32.81 -7.24
CA ASP A 247 -5.97 33.26 -5.98
C ASP A 247 -5.25 34.61 -6.15
N ASN A 248 -5.64 35.61 -5.36
CA ASN A 248 -5.04 36.95 -5.43
C ASN A 248 -3.60 37.01 -4.91
N ILE A 249 -3.13 35.99 -4.20
CA ILE A 249 -1.79 35.93 -3.61
C ILE A 249 -0.75 35.48 -4.64
N LEU A 250 -1.16 34.75 -5.68
CA LEU A 250 -0.25 34.19 -6.68
C LEU A 250 0.21 35.21 -7.72
N SER A 251 1.45 35.03 -8.20
CA SER A 251 1.99 35.81 -9.31
C SER A 251 1.24 35.54 -10.61
N GLN A 252 1.28 36.48 -11.56
CA GLN A 252 0.64 36.32 -12.86
C GLN A 252 1.21 35.11 -13.64
N SER A 253 2.52 34.88 -13.57
CA SER A 253 3.16 33.72 -14.19
C SER A 253 2.69 32.38 -13.60
N ASP A 254 2.46 32.32 -12.28
CA ASP A 254 1.95 31.10 -11.64
C ASP A 254 0.50 30.84 -12.06
N LYS A 255 -0.32 31.90 -12.16
CA LYS A 255 -1.70 31.80 -12.64
C LYS A 255 -1.77 31.30 -14.08
N GLU A 256 -0.90 31.80 -14.95
CA GLU A 256 -0.80 31.35 -16.34
C GLU A 256 -0.40 29.87 -16.43
N TYR A 257 0.60 29.45 -15.65
CA TYR A 257 1.00 28.04 -15.58
C TYR A 257 -0.14 27.11 -15.16
N TYR A 258 -0.85 27.44 -14.06
CA TYR A 258 -1.99 26.64 -13.61
C TYR A 258 -3.17 26.70 -14.58
N GLY A 259 -3.34 27.83 -15.29
CA GLY A 259 -4.33 28.00 -16.34
C GLY A 259 -4.09 27.06 -17.53
N LEU A 260 -2.83 26.93 -17.97
CA LEU A 260 -2.43 25.98 -19.01
C LEU A 260 -2.70 24.53 -18.58
N LEU A 261 -2.26 24.14 -17.38
CA LEU A 261 -2.49 22.79 -16.86
C LEU A 261 -3.99 22.46 -16.73
N LEU A 262 -4.79 23.42 -16.25
CA LEU A 262 -6.25 23.28 -16.16
C LEU A 262 -6.88 23.12 -17.56
N SER A 263 -6.42 23.89 -18.55
CA SER A 263 -6.88 23.78 -19.94
C SER A 263 -6.57 22.41 -20.52
N ASP A 264 -5.35 21.90 -20.31
CA ASP A 264 -4.93 20.57 -20.77
C ASP A 264 -5.80 19.46 -20.17
N ILE A 265 -6.08 19.53 -18.86
CA ILE A 265 -6.94 18.55 -18.19
C ILE A 265 -8.37 18.64 -18.72
N LYS A 266 -8.93 19.85 -18.88
CA LYS A 266 -10.28 20.03 -19.45
C LYS A 266 -10.38 19.51 -20.89
N ASN A 267 -9.31 19.67 -21.68
CA ASN A 267 -9.26 19.17 -23.05
C ASN A 267 -9.08 17.64 -23.12
N SER A 268 -8.60 16.98 -22.07
CA SER A 268 -8.41 15.52 -22.06
C SER A 268 -9.71 14.72 -22.27
N HIS A 269 -10.88 15.31 -22.00
CA HIS A 269 -12.18 14.73 -22.33
C HIS A 269 -12.40 14.52 -23.84
N LYS A 270 -11.77 15.35 -24.69
CA LYS A 270 -11.99 15.32 -26.14
C LYS A 270 -11.39 14.06 -26.80
N ASN A 271 -10.32 13.52 -26.22
CA ASN A 271 -9.62 12.33 -26.71
C ASN A 271 -9.77 11.15 -25.75
N ILE A 272 -10.96 10.98 -25.16
CA ILE A 272 -11.19 9.97 -24.11
C ILE A 272 -11.01 8.53 -24.61
N GLN A 273 -11.08 8.29 -25.92
CA GLN A 273 -10.90 6.94 -26.49
C GLN A 273 -9.50 6.39 -26.27
N ASP A 274 -8.48 7.26 -26.24
CA ASP A 274 -7.07 6.89 -26.02
C ASP A 274 -6.66 6.96 -24.54
N PHE A 275 -7.65 6.94 -23.63
CA PHE A 275 -7.38 7.11 -22.21
C PHE A 275 -6.63 5.92 -21.62
N ASP A 276 -5.38 6.16 -21.22
CA ASP A 276 -4.54 5.24 -20.49
C ASP A 276 -4.50 5.56 -18.99
N ILE A 277 -4.80 4.54 -18.17
CA ILE A 277 -4.82 4.67 -16.71
C ILE A 277 -3.43 5.02 -16.17
N ASN A 278 -2.37 4.37 -16.65
CA ASN A 278 -1.05 4.49 -16.03
C ASN A 278 -0.43 5.85 -16.32
N SER A 279 -0.51 6.30 -17.57
CA SER A 279 -0.13 7.64 -18.01
C SER A 279 -0.91 8.72 -17.26
N THR A 280 -2.22 8.54 -17.08
CA THR A 280 -3.04 9.49 -16.32
C THR A 280 -2.63 9.55 -14.84
N ILE A 281 -2.34 8.40 -14.21
CA ILE A 281 -1.83 8.37 -12.82
C ILE A 281 -0.51 9.13 -12.70
N LEU A 282 0.41 8.98 -13.67
CA LEU A 282 1.68 9.71 -13.67
C LEU A 282 1.44 11.22 -13.80
N LYS A 283 0.55 11.65 -14.69
CA LYS A 283 0.16 13.06 -14.85
C LYS A 283 -0.49 13.64 -13.60
N ILE A 284 -1.36 12.88 -12.93
CA ILE A 284 -1.94 13.29 -11.63
C ILE A 284 -0.83 13.53 -10.61
N LYS A 285 0.12 12.60 -10.49
CA LYS A 285 1.21 12.68 -9.51
C LYS A 285 2.10 13.89 -9.77
N SER A 286 2.57 14.06 -11.01
CA SER A 286 3.42 15.20 -11.37
C SER A 286 2.71 16.53 -11.15
N SER A 287 1.41 16.62 -11.46
CA SER A 287 0.62 17.83 -11.21
C SER A 287 0.56 18.18 -9.72
N TYR A 288 0.33 17.17 -8.86
CA TYR A 288 0.29 17.41 -7.41
C TYR A 288 1.67 17.68 -6.79
N GLU A 289 2.73 17.10 -7.34
CA GLU A 289 4.11 17.40 -6.93
C GLU A 289 4.43 18.87 -7.17
N VAL A 290 4.15 19.38 -8.36
CA VAL A 290 4.33 20.80 -8.69
C VAL A 290 3.48 21.70 -7.79
N LEU A 291 2.20 21.35 -7.56
CA LEU A 291 1.32 22.09 -6.66
C LEU A 291 1.86 22.14 -5.23
N TYR A 292 2.38 21.02 -4.74
CA TYR A 292 2.94 20.93 -3.39
C TYR A 292 4.20 21.77 -3.24
N ASP A 293 5.12 21.68 -4.21
CA ASP A 293 6.36 22.45 -4.21
C ASP A 293 6.07 23.95 -4.22
N LYS A 294 5.12 24.38 -5.05
CA LYS A 294 4.70 25.79 -5.10
C LYS A 294 4.02 26.25 -3.83
N GLN A 295 3.12 25.45 -3.24
CA GLN A 295 2.51 25.80 -1.95
C GLN A 295 3.57 25.89 -0.84
N SER A 296 4.57 25.03 -0.85
CA SER A 296 5.71 25.07 0.07
C SER A 296 6.50 26.37 -0.07
N GLU A 297 6.78 26.82 -1.30
CA GLU A 297 7.43 28.11 -1.57
C GLU A 297 6.62 29.29 -1.02
N ILE A 298 5.30 29.32 -1.26
CA ILE A 298 4.39 30.36 -0.77
C ILE A 298 4.40 30.43 0.76
N ASN A 299 4.28 29.27 1.42
CA ASN A 299 4.28 29.18 2.88
C ASN A 299 5.61 29.67 3.48
N LYS A 300 6.74 29.31 2.86
CA LYS A 300 8.07 29.79 3.28
C LYS A 300 8.18 31.31 3.16
N ARG A 301 7.71 31.90 2.06
CA ARG A 301 7.69 33.37 1.87
C ARG A 301 6.83 34.06 2.93
N ALA A 302 5.65 33.53 3.23
CA ALA A 302 4.77 34.08 4.26
C ALA A 302 5.42 34.06 5.66
N LEU A 303 6.14 32.99 6.00
CA LEU A 303 6.89 32.89 7.25
C LEU A 303 8.01 33.93 7.35
N ILE A 304 8.76 34.16 6.27
CA ILE A 304 9.81 35.19 6.21
C ILE A 304 9.22 36.57 6.44
N GLN A 305 8.15 36.91 5.73
CA GLN A 305 7.47 38.20 5.88
C GLN A 305 6.96 38.41 7.31
N LYS A 306 6.41 37.37 7.94
CA LYS A 306 5.98 37.41 9.35
C LYS A 306 7.17 37.63 10.28
N PHE A 307 8.27 36.91 10.09
CA PHE A 307 9.48 37.07 10.90
C PHE A 307 10.06 38.49 10.76
N GLN A 308 10.16 39.01 9.53
CA GLN A 308 10.61 40.38 9.25
C GLN A 308 9.77 41.42 9.99
N ARG A 309 8.43 41.36 9.83
CA ARG A 309 7.51 42.27 10.51
C ARG A 309 7.69 42.25 12.03
N ASN A 310 7.80 41.06 12.60
CA ASN A 310 7.91 40.90 14.06
C ASN A 310 9.26 41.35 14.62
N ASN A 311 10.33 41.30 13.84
CA ASN A 311 11.69 41.58 14.32
C ASN A 311 12.27 42.92 13.82
N LYS A 312 11.55 43.66 12.96
CA LYS A 312 12.03 44.94 12.38
C LYS A 312 12.44 45.94 13.48
N ALA A 313 11.61 46.11 14.51
CA ALA A 313 11.91 47.01 15.62
C ALA A 313 13.12 46.56 16.44
N LEU A 314 13.28 45.25 16.66
CA LEU A 314 14.42 44.69 17.39
C LEU A 314 15.74 44.90 16.62
N ILE A 315 15.73 44.63 15.31
CA ILE A 315 16.89 44.86 14.43
C ILE A 315 17.29 46.34 14.46
N GLN A 316 16.32 47.25 14.33
CA GLN A 316 16.58 48.69 14.39
C GLN A 316 17.15 49.12 15.75
N LYS A 317 16.59 48.59 16.85
CA LYS A 317 17.11 48.86 18.20
C LYS A 317 18.58 48.43 18.35
N ILE A 318 18.93 47.24 17.88
CA ILE A 318 20.32 46.76 17.92
C ILE A 318 21.26 47.69 17.13
N ILE A 319 20.84 48.18 15.96
CA ILE A 319 21.62 49.12 15.16
C ILE A 319 21.84 50.43 15.90
N LEU A 320 20.81 50.95 16.57
CA LEU A 320 20.89 52.17 17.38
C LEU A 320 21.83 51.97 18.58
N ASP A 321 21.67 50.88 19.33
CA ASP A 321 22.52 50.55 20.49
C ASP A 321 24.01 50.44 20.07
N ILE A 322 24.29 49.89 18.88
CA ILE A 322 25.64 49.81 18.33
C ILE A 322 26.19 51.20 17.97
N LYS A 323 25.38 52.08 17.35
CA LYS A 323 25.78 53.46 17.05
C LYS A 323 26.12 54.23 18.33
N ASP A 324 25.31 54.07 19.37
CA ASP A 324 25.55 54.72 20.65
C ASP A 324 26.83 54.22 21.32
N LYS A 325 27.12 52.92 21.25
CA LYS A 325 28.41 52.37 21.69
C LYS A 325 29.57 53.03 20.93
N LEU A 326 29.51 53.08 19.60
CA LEU A 326 30.55 53.70 18.77
C LEU A 326 30.80 55.17 19.10
N ASN A 327 29.74 55.96 19.31
CA ASN A 327 29.84 57.38 19.67
C ASN A 327 30.52 57.63 21.04
N ARG A 328 30.53 56.63 21.93
CA ARG A 328 31.20 56.70 23.23
C ARG A 328 32.70 56.43 23.16
N LEU A 329 33.22 55.94 22.02
CA LEU A 329 34.65 55.77 21.80
C LEU A 329 35.26 57.06 21.25
N LYS A 330 36.41 57.49 21.80
CA LYS A 330 37.17 58.62 21.24
C LYS A 330 37.65 58.34 19.81
N GLU A 331 38.09 57.11 19.54
CA GLU A 331 38.55 56.64 18.22
C GLU A 331 38.05 55.21 17.99
N PRO A 332 36.88 55.01 17.37
CA PRO A 332 36.45 53.69 16.90
C PRO A 332 37.35 53.20 15.75
N ASN A 333 37.57 51.90 15.64
CA ASN A 333 38.40 51.34 14.58
C ASN A 333 37.61 51.07 13.28
N ASP A 334 38.31 51.03 12.14
CA ASP A 334 37.70 50.84 10.81
C ASP A 334 36.87 49.55 10.72
N LYS A 335 37.32 48.48 11.39
CA LYS A 335 36.61 47.19 11.41
C LYS A 335 35.21 47.29 12.01
N MET A 336 35.00 48.16 13.00
CA MET A 336 33.70 48.41 13.59
C MET A 336 32.81 49.24 12.68
N ILE A 337 33.38 50.27 12.03
CA ILE A 337 32.68 51.13 11.08
C ILE A 337 32.21 50.32 9.87
N ASP A 338 33.09 49.50 9.29
CA ASP A 338 32.76 48.58 8.19
C ASP A 338 31.65 47.61 8.57
N SER A 339 31.74 47.01 9.76
CA SER A 339 30.72 46.07 10.24
C SER A 339 29.37 46.75 10.48
N LEU A 340 29.37 48.00 10.96
CA LEU A 340 28.14 48.79 11.12
C LEU A 340 27.50 49.08 9.75
N ASN A 341 28.30 49.47 8.76
CA ASN A 341 27.84 49.71 7.39
C ASN A 341 27.22 48.45 6.78
N LEU A 342 27.87 47.30 6.96
CA LEU A 342 27.36 46.01 6.48
C LEU A 342 26.01 45.67 7.13
N ILE A 343 25.90 45.78 8.45
CA ILE A 343 24.64 45.56 9.19
C ILE A 343 23.51 46.47 8.71
N GLN A 344 23.79 47.76 8.52
CA GLN A 344 22.81 48.73 8.07
C GLN A 344 22.30 48.44 6.66
N ASN A 345 23.12 47.80 5.81
CA ASN A 345 22.76 47.48 4.44
C ASN A 345 22.01 46.15 4.29
N GLN A 346 22.14 45.20 5.25
CA GLN A 346 21.52 43.87 5.12
C GLN A 346 19.98 43.90 4.98
N PHE A 347 19.33 44.84 5.66
CA PHE A 347 17.86 44.92 5.76
C PHE A 347 17.27 46.23 5.19
N LYS A 348 17.97 46.91 4.27
CA LYS A 348 17.43 48.10 3.58
C LYS A 348 16.34 47.74 2.56
N ASP A 349 16.44 46.58 1.93
CA ASP A 349 15.46 46.11 0.94
C ASP A 349 14.38 45.26 1.63
N ASP A 350 13.14 45.77 1.65
CA ASP A 350 11.97 45.13 2.27
C ASP A 350 11.43 43.93 1.43
N THR A 351 12.00 43.62 0.26
CA THR A 351 11.58 42.52 -0.62
C THR A 351 12.61 41.40 -0.65
N LEU A 352 12.46 40.41 0.22
CA LEU A 352 13.28 39.20 0.19
C LEU A 352 12.39 37.98 -0.07
N ASP A 353 12.34 37.58 -1.34
CA ASP A 353 11.50 36.46 -1.81
C ASP A 353 12.19 35.08 -1.69
N ASN A 354 13.48 35.06 -1.30
CA ASN A 354 14.28 33.85 -1.16
C ASN A 354 14.65 33.56 0.30
N THR A 355 14.24 32.38 0.79
CA THR A 355 14.52 31.89 2.14
C THR A 355 16.01 31.77 2.44
N GLU A 356 16.81 31.27 1.50
CA GLU A 356 18.24 31.07 1.73
C GLU A 356 18.97 32.40 1.81
N THR A 357 18.64 33.33 0.91
CA THR A 357 19.18 34.70 0.95
C THR A 357 18.80 35.40 2.24
N TYR A 358 17.54 35.28 2.70
CA TYR A 358 17.12 35.90 3.96
C TYR A 358 17.88 35.33 5.17
N LYS A 359 18.03 34.00 5.23
CA LYS A 359 18.79 33.32 6.27
C LYS A 359 20.24 33.81 6.31
N GLN A 360 20.90 33.88 5.16
CA GLN A 360 22.27 34.39 5.03
C GLN A 360 22.38 35.84 5.53
N LYS A 361 21.42 36.71 5.19
CA LYS A 361 21.38 38.09 5.69
C LYS A 361 21.27 38.16 7.21
N VAL A 362 20.44 37.31 7.82
CA VAL A 362 20.32 37.21 9.29
C VAL A 362 21.61 36.70 9.93
N GLU A 363 22.24 35.67 9.36
CA GLU A 363 23.52 35.14 9.84
C GLU A 363 24.63 36.18 9.76
N GLN A 364 24.71 36.92 8.64
CA GLN A 364 25.66 38.02 8.45
C GLN A 364 25.41 39.16 9.44
N PHE A 365 24.14 39.55 9.66
CA PHE A 365 23.79 40.55 10.66
C PHE A 365 24.29 40.16 12.05
N ILE A 366 24.02 38.93 12.49
CA ILE A 366 24.45 38.42 13.81
C ILE A 366 25.98 38.39 13.89
N PHE A 367 26.65 37.93 12.85
CA PHE A 367 28.11 37.88 12.78
C PHE A 367 28.74 39.27 12.95
N HIS A 368 28.28 40.25 12.17
CA HIS A 368 28.81 41.60 12.24
C HIS A 368 28.46 42.30 13.56
N ALA A 369 27.27 42.09 14.11
CA ALA A 369 26.89 42.66 15.40
C ALA A 369 27.86 42.19 16.51
N LYS A 370 28.14 40.88 16.56
CA LYS A 370 29.12 40.30 17.50
C LYS A 370 30.54 40.80 17.26
N ARG A 371 30.94 40.98 15.98
CA ARG A 371 32.26 41.53 15.64
C ARG A 371 32.41 42.93 16.23
N ILE A 372 31.40 43.78 16.13
CA ILE A 372 31.44 45.13 16.70
C ILE A 372 31.57 45.08 18.22
N GLU A 373 30.86 44.19 18.91
CA GLU A 373 31.00 44.05 20.37
C GLU A 373 32.42 43.65 20.79
N LYS A 374 33.03 42.71 20.05
CA LYS A 374 34.42 42.28 20.29
C LYS A 374 35.43 43.42 20.08
N GLU A 375 35.28 44.15 18.98
CA GLU A 375 36.19 45.25 18.64
C GLU A 375 35.99 46.46 19.57
N TYR A 376 34.74 46.74 20.00
CA TYR A 376 34.43 47.76 21.01
C TYR A 376 35.20 47.51 22.30
N PHE A 377 35.17 46.26 22.80
CA PHE A 377 35.94 45.85 23.96
C PHE A 377 37.45 46.07 23.75
N TYR A 378 37.99 45.64 22.59
CA TYR A 378 39.41 45.77 22.29
C TYR A 378 39.86 47.23 22.36
N VAL A 379 39.11 48.14 21.73
CA VAL A 379 39.42 49.58 21.75
C VAL A 379 39.33 50.15 23.15
N LEU A 380 38.30 49.79 23.92
CA LEU A 380 38.08 50.30 25.28
C LEU A 380 39.19 49.92 26.25
N ASN A 381 39.79 48.73 26.08
CA ASN A 381 40.83 48.21 26.97
C ASN A 381 42.26 48.32 26.41
N LYS A 382 42.44 48.80 25.17
CA LYS A 382 43.76 48.94 24.53
C LYS A 382 44.76 49.79 25.32
N ASN A 383 44.29 50.82 26.03
CA ASN A 383 45.17 51.71 26.80
C ASN A 383 45.47 51.17 28.20
N THR A 384 44.50 50.56 28.89
CA THR A 384 44.72 49.97 30.22
C THR A 384 45.60 48.72 30.17
N LEU A 385 45.57 47.99 29.04
CA LEU A 385 46.39 46.80 28.82
C LEU A 385 47.80 47.11 28.30
N LYS A 386 48.08 48.34 27.85
CA LYS A 386 49.45 48.78 27.51
C LYS A 386 50.31 48.98 28.77
N ASP A 387 49.68 49.28 29.91
CA ASP A 387 50.35 49.46 31.20
C ASP A 387 50.59 48.12 31.94
N PHE A 388 50.08 47.00 31.42
CA PHE A 388 50.45 45.66 31.91
C PHE A 388 51.88 45.33 31.47
N ALA A 389 52.78 45.19 32.44
CA ALA A 389 54.23 45.09 32.24
C ALA A 389 54.75 43.87 31.45
N ILE A 390 53.91 42.97 30.91
CA ILE A 390 54.37 41.83 30.09
C ILE A 390 53.36 41.58 28.96
N LYS A 391 53.82 41.61 27.70
CA LYS A 391 53.00 41.37 26.48
C LYS A 391 52.22 40.04 26.48
N GLU A 392 52.62 39.09 27.32
CA GLU A 392 52.09 37.72 27.37
C GLU A 392 50.80 37.60 28.20
N GLU A 393 50.72 38.23 29.37
CA GLU A 393 49.50 38.25 30.21
C GLU A 393 48.32 38.94 29.51
N ALA A 394 48.59 40.07 28.84
CA ALA A 394 47.57 40.75 28.03
C ALA A 394 47.04 39.84 26.91
N LYS A 395 47.90 39.02 26.30
CA LYS A 395 47.52 38.06 25.25
C LYS A 395 46.65 36.93 25.82
N GLU A 396 46.92 36.45 27.02
CA GLU A 396 46.10 35.46 27.71
C GLU A 396 44.69 36.00 28.04
N ILE A 397 44.61 37.23 28.54
CA ILE A 397 43.33 37.93 28.77
C ILE A 397 42.54 38.01 27.46
N PHE A 398 43.15 38.46 26.36
CA PHE A 398 42.50 38.50 25.05
C PHE A 398 42.04 37.12 24.55
N ASN A 399 42.84 36.08 24.74
CA ASN A 399 42.48 34.72 24.36
C ASN A 399 41.28 34.21 25.18
N SER A 400 41.27 34.45 26.49
CA SER A 400 40.16 34.06 27.37
C SER A 400 38.85 34.74 26.97
N LEU A 401 38.91 36.01 26.54
CA LEU A 401 37.73 36.75 26.10
C LEU A 401 37.27 36.32 24.70
N ASN A 402 38.19 35.98 23.82
CA ASN A 402 37.85 35.32 22.55
C ASN A 402 37.11 34.00 22.80
N ILE A 403 37.54 33.24 23.81
CA ILE A 403 36.86 32.02 24.24
C ILE A 403 35.48 32.37 24.80
N TYR A 404 35.35 33.38 25.67
CA TYR A 404 34.05 33.86 26.16
C TYR A 404 33.06 34.15 25.03
N TYR A 405 33.43 34.94 24.02
CA TYR A 405 32.49 35.29 22.94
C TYR A 405 32.07 34.07 22.12
N LYS A 406 32.98 33.10 21.92
CA LYS A 406 32.64 31.83 21.28
C LYS A 406 31.67 31.02 22.14
N LEU A 407 31.92 30.95 23.45
CA LEU A 407 31.07 30.23 24.39
C LEU A 407 29.70 30.90 24.52
N ALA A 408 29.64 32.17 24.89
CA ALA A 408 28.41 32.93 25.15
C ALA A 408 27.43 32.96 23.96
N THR A 409 27.91 32.65 22.76
CA THR A 409 27.11 32.65 21.54
C THR A 409 27.03 31.31 20.81
N SER A 410 27.57 30.25 21.43
CA SER A 410 27.49 28.89 20.92
C SER A 410 26.04 28.43 20.79
N ILE A 411 25.75 27.72 19.69
CA ILE A 411 24.44 27.07 19.50
C ILE A 411 24.26 25.84 20.40
N TYR A 412 25.35 25.33 20.98
CA TYR A 412 25.42 24.09 21.78
C TYR A 412 25.11 24.28 23.27
N TRP A 413 24.65 25.45 23.69
CA TRP A 413 23.99 25.58 25.00
C TRP A 413 22.66 24.84 24.96
N ASP A 414 22.48 23.85 25.84
CA ASP A 414 21.18 23.23 26.07
C ASP A 414 20.26 24.15 26.89
N ASN A 415 18.99 23.76 26.95
CA ASN A 415 17.97 24.50 27.70
C ASN A 415 17.83 24.02 29.16
N SER A 416 18.81 23.28 29.69
CA SER A 416 18.77 22.90 31.10
C SER A 416 18.90 24.12 32.00
N LYS A 417 18.32 24.02 33.20
CA LYS A 417 18.43 25.06 34.22
C LYS A 417 19.90 25.36 34.53
N ASP A 418 20.72 24.32 34.67
CA ASP A 418 22.15 24.43 34.99
C ASP A 418 22.93 25.17 33.88
N SER A 419 22.68 24.85 32.61
CA SER A 419 23.29 25.57 31.47
C SER A 419 22.86 27.03 31.39
N ALA A 420 21.58 27.30 31.66
CA ALA A 420 21.05 28.66 31.66
C ALA A 420 21.66 29.50 32.80
N GLU A 421 21.77 28.92 34.01
CA GLU A 421 22.42 29.55 35.16
C GLU A 421 23.91 29.78 34.91
N LEU A 422 24.60 28.80 34.33
CA LEU A 422 26.03 28.92 33.99
C LEU A 422 26.28 30.00 32.93
N LEU A 423 25.45 30.05 31.87
CA LEU A 423 25.53 31.10 30.84
C LEU A 423 25.20 32.48 31.41
N ALA A 424 24.21 32.57 32.29
CA ALA A 424 23.87 33.81 32.98
C ALA A 424 25.02 34.27 33.88
N HIS A 425 25.63 33.35 34.63
CA HIS A 425 26.80 33.63 35.45
C HIS A 425 27.99 34.10 34.60
N LEU A 426 28.29 33.41 33.49
CA LEU A 426 29.34 33.79 32.54
C LEU A 426 29.15 35.21 32.00
N LYS A 427 27.91 35.55 31.58
CA LYS A 427 27.57 36.90 31.10
C LYS A 427 27.65 37.95 32.21
N SER A 428 27.16 37.62 33.41
CA SER A 428 27.19 38.52 34.56
C SER A 428 28.63 38.82 34.99
N PHE A 429 29.49 37.80 35.00
CA PHE A 429 30.92 37.93 35.32
C PHE A 429 31.61 38.83 34.30
N TYR A 430 31.40 38.58 33.00
CA TYR A 430 31.91 39.46 31.94
C TYR A 430 31.40 40.89 32.10
N ASN A 431 30.11 41.09 32.35
CA ASN A 431 29.54 42.43 32.50
C ASN A 431 30.09 43.18 33.72
N SER A 432 30.30 42.48 34.83
CA SER A 432 30.75 43.09 36.08
C SER A 432 32.21 43.53 36.01
N TYR A 433 33.06 42.74 35.34
CA TYR A 433 34.51 42.94 35.41
C TYR A 433 35.17 43.32 34.08
N PHE A 434 34.61 42.90 32.94
CA PHE A 434 35.24 43.06 31.63
C PHE A 434 34.52 44.06 30.72
N SER A 435 33.23 44.36 30.94
CA SER A 435 32.49 45.28 30.04
C SER A 435 32.89 46.76 30.15
N LYS A 436 33.73 47.12 31.13
CA LYS A 436 34.22 48.47 31.40
C LYS A 436 35.75 48.49 31.34
N LYS A 437 36.35 49.67 31.53
CA LYS A 437 37.81 49.82 31.64
C LYS A 437 38.28 49.05 32.88
N ILE A 438 39.23 48.13 32.70
CA ILE A 438 39.64 47.19 33.76
C ILE A 438 40.99 47.59 34.39
N GLU A 439 41.05 47.60 35.72
CA GLU A 439 42.28 47.82 36.51
C GLU A 439 43.02 46.49 36.78
N LYS A 440 44.35 46.54 36.88
CA LYS A 440 45.21 45.34 36.97
C LYS A 440 44.94 44.52 38.23
N GLU A 441 44.83 45.18 39.38
CA GLU A 441 44.61 44.55 40.68
C GLU A 441 43.26 43.82 40.74
N VAL A 442 42.29 44.24 39.91
CA VAL A 442 40.99 43.57 39.81
C VAL A 442 41.12 42.27 39.02
N ILE A 443 41.88 42.26 37.92
CA ILE A 443 42.07 41.06 37.09
C ILE A 443 42.76 39.95 37.89
N GLU A 444 43.84 40.28 38.60
CA GLU A 444 44.60 39.29 39.39
C GLU A 444 43.72 38.57 40.42
N LYS A 445 42.76 39.28 41.03
CA LYS A 445 41.84 38.73 42.02
C LYS A 445 40.79 37.80 41.43
N ILE A 446 40.36 38.03 40.19
CA ILE A 446 39.24 37.31 39.56
C ILE A 446 39.69 36.27 38.53
N TRP A 447 40.99 36.22 38.20
CA TRP A 447 41.50 35.47 37.04
C TRP A 447 41.21 33.98 37.12
N LEU A 448 41.47 33.34 38.27
CA LEU A 448 41.22 31.91 38.45
C LEU A 448 39.73 31.56 38.33
N ASP A 449 38.86 32.38 38.91
CA ASP A 449 37.42 32.20 38.82
C ASP A 449 36.92 32.36 37.38
N TRP A 450 37.47 33.33 36.65
CA TRP A 450 37.18 33.54 35.24
C TRP A 450 37.57 32.35 34.37
N ILE A 451 38.81 31.85 34.52
CA ILE A 451 39.29 30.68 33.76
C ILE A 451 38.49 29.43 34.12
N LYS A 452 38.16 29.22 35.40
CA LYS A 452 37.31 28.11 35.84
C LYS A 452 35.92 28.18 35.21
N LEU A 453 35.33 29.36 35.15
CA LEU A 453 34.01 29.59 34.56
C LEU A 453 34.01 29.32 33.04
N LEU A 454 35.05 29.77 32.34
CA LEU A 454 35.24 29.46 30.92
C LEU A 454 35.46 27.98 30.66
N SER A 455 36.28 27.31 31.46
CA SER A 455 36.56 25.89 31.34
C SER A 455 35.30 25.04 31.55
N THR A 456 34.53 25.37 32.60
CA THR A 456 33.25 24.70 32.89
C THR A 456 32.26 24.88 31.74
N SER A 457 32.15 26.11 31.22
CA SER A 457 31.28 26.44 30.08
C SER A 457 31.70 25.72 28.80
N LEU A 458 33.00 25.60 28.54
CA LEU A 458 33.54 24.85 27.41
C LEU A 458 33.22 23.36 27.51
N GLY A 459 33.30 22.78 28.70
CA GLY A 459 32.95 21.38 28.95
C GLY A 459 31.50 21.05 28.57
N VAL A 460 30.55 21.91 28.97
CA VAL A 460 29.12 21.76 28.61
C VAL A 460 28.93 21.81 27.10
N ILE A 461 29.52 22.80 26.42
CA ILE A 461 29.41 22.95 24.97
C ILE A 461 30.02 21.75 24.23
N ALA A 462 31.21 21.31 24.62
CA ALA A 462 31.88 20.17 23.99
C ALA A 462 31.08 18.87 24.16
N GLN A 463 30.47 18.67 25.33
CA GLN A 463 29.62 17.51 25.58
C GLN A 463 28.36 17.52 24.68
N ASN A 464 27.71 18.67 24.53
CA ASN A 464 26.51 18.81 23.69
C ASN A 464 26.82 18.66 22.20
N GLU A 465 27.96 19.21 21.75
CA GLU A 465 28.47 19.00 20.40
C GLU A 465 28.73 17.51 20.13
N MET A 466 29.34 16.80 21.09
CA MET A 466 29.58 15.36 20.98
C MET A 466 28.27 14.57 20.87
N PHE A 467 27.24 14.93 21.63
CA PHE A 467 25.92 14.29 21.52
C PHE A 467 25.28 14.51 20.14
N LEU A 468 25.39 15.70 19.57
CA LEU A 468 24.89 15.95 18.21
C LEU A 468 25.64 15.13 17.16
N LEU A 469 26.97 15.04 17.25
CA LEU A 469 27.77 14.21 16.35
C LEU A 469 27.37 12.73 16.45
N MET A 470 27.14 12.22 17.66
CA MET A 470 26.65 10.86 17.86
C MET A 470 25.23 10.66 17.32
N PHE A 471 24.34 11.63 17.49
CA PHE A 471 22.99 11.61 16.89
C PHE A 471 23.07 11.49 15.37
N LYS A 472 23.88 12.33 14.70
CA LYS A 472 24.03 12.32 13.23
C LYS A 472 24.56 11.00 12.69
N LYS A 473 25.46 10.34 13.42
CA LYS A 473 25.92 8.98 13.08
C LYS A 473 24.77 7.95 13.15
N LEU A 474 23.91 8.02 14.17
CA LEU A 474 22.76 7.10 14.29
C LEU A 474 21.67 7.37 13.26
N GLU A 475 21.42 8.64 12.95
CA GLU A 475 20.50 9.05 11.87
C GLU A 475 20.95 8.48 10.52
N SER A 476 22.21 8.70 10.16
CA SER A 476 22.79 8.17 8.92
C SER A 476 22.68 6.64 8.86
N TYR A 477 22.92 5.95 9.97
CA TYR A 477 22.74 4.50 10.07
C TYR A 477 21.28 4.05 9.86
N LEU A 478 20.29 4.76 10.42
CA LEU A 478 18.88 4.44 10.21
C LEU A 478 18.42 4.62 8.76
N VAL A 479 18.92 5.66 8.09
CA VAL A 479 18.54 5.98 6.70
C VAL A 479 19.21 5.04 5.69
N SER A 480 20.48 4.68 5.93
CA SER A 480 21.29 3.89 4.98
C SER A 480 21.13 2.38 5.12
N ASN A 481 20.71 1.87 6.29
CA ASN A 481 20.67 0.44 6.53
C ASN A 481 19.40 -0.21 5.98
N SER A 482 19.57 -1.23 5.13
CA SER A 482 18.49 -1.97 4.46
C SER A 482 17.43 -2.53 5.43
N LYS A 483 17.81 -2.85 6.68
CA LYS A 483 16.90 -3.34 7.73
C LYS A 483 15.76 -2.38 8.05
N TYR A 484 15.99 -1.08 7.95
CA TYR A 484 15.00 -0.06 8.32
C TYR A 484 14.24 0.51 7.11
N ARG A 485 14.64 0.13 5.88
CA ARG A 485 14.06 0.61 4.62
C ARG A 485 12.57 0.25 4.44
N ASN A 486 12.13 -0.87 5.03
CA ASN A 486 10.74 -1.33 4.98
C ASN A 486 9.87 -0.82 6.15
N LYS A 487 10.46 -0.12 7.12
CA LYS A 487 9.77 0.45 8.31
C LYS A 487 9.67 1.98 8.21
N THR A 488 9.41 2.50 7.02
CA THR A 488 9.47 3.94 6.71
C THR A 488 8.64 4.79 7.67
N LYS A 489 7.45 4.33 8.07
CA LYS A 489 6.57 5.05 9.00
C LYS A 489 7.13 5.13 10.43
N GLU A 490 7.55 4.01 11.01
CA GLU A 490 8.12 3.98 12.37
C GLU A 490 9.44 4.75 12.46
N VAL A 491 10.28 4.63 11.42
CA VAL A 491 11.55 5.37 11.33
C VAL A 491 11.30 6.86 11.21
N HIS A 492 10.30 7.26 10.43
CA HIS A 492 9.90 8.66 10.33
C HIS A 492 9.37 9.20 11.67
N GLU A 493 8.51 8.46 12.37
CA GLU A 493 7.98 8.85 13.69
C GLU A 493 9.08 9.04 14.74
N ILE A 494 10.05 8.11 14.84
CA ILE A 494 11.14 8.24 15.82
C ILE A 494 12.13 9.35 15.45
N LEU A 495 12.39 9.57 14.17
CA LEU A 495 13.22 10.69 13.72
C LEU A 495 12.54 12.01 14.04
N THR A 496 11.24 12.16 13.72
CA THR A 496 10.47 13.37 14.02
C THR A 496 10.49 13.69 15.51
N SER A 497 10.17 12.72 16.38
CA SER A 497 10.23 12.91 17.84
C SER A 497 11.64 13.25 18.33
N SER A 498 12.68 12.64 17.75
CA SER A 498 14.06 12.94 18.15
C SER A 498 14.53 14.31 17.66
N TYR A 499 14.02 14.78 16.53
CA TYR A 499 14.23 16.14 16.03
C TYR A 499 13.51 17.19 16.87
N GLU A 500 12.37 16.88 17.48
CA GLU A 500 11.72 17.76 18.46
C GLU A 500 12.64 18.02 19.67
N PHE A 501 13.32 16.99 20.18
CA PHE A 501 14.30 17.18 21.25
C PHE A 501 15.48 18.06 20.81
N LEU A 502 15.98 17.92 19.57
CA LEU A 502 17.02 18.81 19.04
C LEU A 502 16.54 20.26 18.91
N ASN A 503 15.31 20.47 18.46
CA ASN A 503 14.71 21.81 18.38
C ASN A 503 14.55 22.45 19.75
N GLN A 504 14.33 21.63 20.79
CA GLN A 504 14.34 22.02 22.20
C GLN A 504 15.75 22.09 22.80
N LYS A 505 16.81 21.93 21.99
CA LYS A 505 18.22 21.89 22.40
C LYS A 505 18.56 20.82 23.45
N ASN A 506 17.81 19.72 23.48
CA ASN A 506 18.08 18.58 24.32
C ASN A 506 18.87 17.50 23.54
N PHE A 507 20.16 17.75 23.36
CA PHE A 507 21.05 16.95 22.51
C PHE A 507 21.22 15.51 23.01
N LYS A 508 21.30 15.35 24.33
CA LYS A 508 21.47 14.06 25.00
C LYS A 508 20.23 13.18 24.80
N GLU A 509 19.04 13.73 24.99
CA GLU A 509 17.79 12.98 24.88
C GLU A 509 17.49 12.62 23.42
N ALA A 510 17.78 13.53 22.49
CA ALA A 510 17.71 13.24 21.06
C ALA A 510 18.57 12.03 20.67
N TYR A 511 19.83 12.00 21.14
CA TYR A 511 20.73 10.86 20.94
C TYR A 511 20.20 9.57 21.57
N PHE A 512 19.79 9.62 22.85
CA PHE A 512 19.32 8.43 23.56
C PHE A 512 18.01 7.88 23.01
N SER A 513 17.14 8.73 22.48
CA SER A 513 15.91 8.34 21.78
C SER A 513 16.23 7.40 20.60
N LEU A 514 17.12 7.83 19.69
CA LEU A 514 17.56 7.00 18.56
C LEU A 514 18.29 5.73 19.02
N LYS A 515 19.18 5.85 20.00
CA LYS A 515 19.93 4.70 20.55
C LYS A 515 18.99 3.65 21.14
N LYS A 516 17.95 4.06 21.86
CA LYS A 516 16.96 3.16 22.46
C LYS A 516 16.15 2.43 21.40
N TYR A 517 15.73 3.12 20.35
CA TYR A 517 15.02 2.51 19.23
C TYR A 517 15.87 1.45 18.51
N ILE A 518 17.13 1.77 18.20
CA ILE A 518 18.07 0.86 17.53
C ILE A 518 18.36 -0.36 18.41
N SER A 519 18.59 -0.16 19.71
CA SER A 519 18.88 -1.26 20.65
C SER A 519 17.68 -2.17 20.91
N LYS A 520 16.45 -1.63 20.99
CA LYS A 520 15.22 -2.42 21.09
C LYS A 520 15.03 -3.33 19.86
N ASN A 521 15.26 -2.80 18.67
CA ASN A 521 15.19 -3.58 17.42
C ASN A 521 16.36 -4.57 17.24
N LYS A 522 17.47 -4.43 17.98
CA LYS A 522 18.53 -5.46 18.07
C LYS A 522 18.19 -6.57 19.09
N ARG A 523 17.56 -6.23 20.22
CA ARG A 523 17.17 -7.23 21.24
C ARG A 523 16.02 -8.12 20.81
N ASN A 524 15.06 -7.60 20.05
CA ASN A 524 13.96 -8.41 19.50
C ASN A 524 14.43 -9.46 18.48
N GLU A 525 15.62 -9.31 17.89
CA GLU A 525 16.23 -10.36 17.05
C GLU A 525 16.78 -11.50 17.90
N LEU A 526 17.51 -11.21 18.98
CA LEU A 526 18.07 -12.23 19.89
C LEU A 526 17.00 -13.11 20.53
N TRP A 527 15.79 -12.58 20.74
CA TRP A 527 14.63 -13.33 21.24
C TRP A 527 13.87 -14.11 20.17
N ASN A 528 13.95 -13.69 18.90
CA ASN A 528 13.33 -14.41 17.78
C ASN A 528 14.26 -15.49 17.18
N THR A 529 15.57 -15.41 17.41
CA THR A 529 16.54 -16.44 17.01
C THR A 529 16.77 -17.52 18.07
N THR A 530 16.27 -17.36 19.30
CA THR A 530 16.30 -18.38 20.37
C THR A 530 15.00 -19.18 20.50
N LYS A 531 14.07 -19.01 19.54
CA LYS A 531 12.80 -19.76 19.45
C LYS A 531 12.69 -20.63 18.18
N PHE A 532 13.84 -21.12 17.72
CA PHE A 532 13.92 -22.25 16.79
C PHE A 532 14.73 -23.37 17.42
#